data_AF-A0A2W4JQI3-F1
#
_entry.id   AF-A0A2W4JQI3-F1
#
_cell.length_a   1.000
_cell.length_b   1.000
_cell.length_c   1.000
_cell.angle_alpha   90.00
_cell.angle_beta   90.00
_cell.angle_gamma   90.00
#
_symmetry.space_group_name_H-M   'P 1'
#
loop_
_entity.id
_entity.type
_entity.pdbx_description
1 polymer ?
#
loop_
_entity_poly.entity_id
_entity_poly.type
_entity_poly.pdbx_seq_one_letter_code
_entity_poly.pdbx_strand_id
1 'polypeptide(L)'
;QQGAADRYFQDPTANADKLVPEGVEGRVPYKGSVVKVIEQLIGGLRASMGYLGCRTIEEMHERAEFVQITAAGVRESHVHDVQIVKEAPNYHID
;
A
#
# COMPACT_ATOMS: atom_id res chain seq x y z
N GLN A 1 23.94 4.85 13.32
CA GLN A 1 22.62 5.50 13.46
C GLN A 1 22.76 6.92 12.94
N GLN A 2 22.49 7.14 11.66
CA GLN A 2 22.37 8.49 11.08
C GLN A 2 20.89 8.67 10.77
N GLY A 3 20.19 9.31 11.71
CA GLY A 3 18.75 9.47 11.72
C GLY A 3 18.29 10.69 10.90
N ALA A 4 17.00 10.68 10.60
CA ALA A 4 16.31 11.54 9.65
C ALA A 4 16.37 13.06 9.88
N ALA A 5 16.84 13.54 11.04
CA ALA A 5 16.79 14.95 11.43
C ALA A 5 17.42 15.91 10.39
N ASP A 6 18.56 15.53 9.81
CA ASP A 6 19.30 16.36 8.84
C ASP A 6 18.57 16.51 7.49
N ARG A 7 17.67 15.58 7.15
CA ARG A 7 16.84 15.63 5.92
C ARG A 7 15.59 16.51 6.06
N TYR A 8 15.17 16.78 7.29
CA TYR A 8 13.96 17.56 7.60
C TYR A 8 14.28 18.95 8.17
N PHE A 9 15.53 19.43 7.99
CA PHE A 9 15.99 20.75 8.46
C PHE A 9 15.73 20.97 9.96
N GLN A 10 15.81 19.91 10.76
CA GLN A 10 15.63 20.01 12.21
C GLN A 10 16.93 20.51 12.82
N ASP A 11 16.90 21.67 13.47
CA ASP A 11 18.07 22.25 14.13
C ASP A 11 18.63 21.24 15.15
N PRO A 12 19.88 20.77 15.00
CA PRO A 12 20.47 19.78 15.90
C PRO A 12 20.65 20.31 17.33
N THR A 13 20.47 21.62 17.56
CA THR A 13 20.47 22.26 18.87
C THR A 13 19.07 22.43 19.49
N ALA A 14 17.99 22.11 18.74
CA ALA A 14 16.63 22.17 19.26
C ALA A 14 16.37 21.02 20.25
N ASN A 15 15.89 21.36 21.45
CA ASN A 15 15.45 20.40 22.46
C ASN A 15 14.44 19.41 21.84
N ALA A 16 14.71 18.11 21.96
CA ALA A 16 13.83 17.05 21.48
C ALA A 16 12.40 17.15 22.04
N ASP A 17 12.25 17.73 23.24
CA ASP A 17 10.97 17.98 23.91
C ASP A 17 10.07 19.02 23.18
N LYS A 18 10.59 19.76 22.20
CA LYS A 18 9.82 20.71 21.38
C LYS A 18 9.45 20.19 20.00
N LEU A 19 9.84 18.97 19.64
CA LEU A 19 9.52 18.39 18.34
C LEU A 19 8.07 17.89 18.33
N VAL A 20 7.26 18.36 17.38
CA VAL A 20 5.93 17.82 17.11
C VAL A 20 6.10 16.59 16.23
N PRO A 21 5.78 15.37 16.72
CA PRO A 21 5.92 14.18 15.91
C PRO A 21 4.82 14.12 14.83
N GLU A 22 5.23 14.01 13.56
CA GLU A 22 4.32 13.84 12.40
C GLU A 22 4.10 12.37 12.02
N GLY A 23 4.72 11.43 12.73
CA GLY A 23 4.67 10.00 12.47
C GLY A 23 4.62 9.16 13.74
N VAL A 24 4.27 7.88 13.57
CA VAL A 24 4.21 6.89 14.65
C VAL A 24 5.27 5.80 14.44
N GLU A 25 5.79 5.26 15.54
CA GLU A 25 6.67 4.10 15.50
C GLU A 25 5.84 2.81 15.50
N GLY A 26 6.17 1.88 14.60
CA GLY A 26 5.44 0.63 14.45
C GLY A 26 6.31 -0.47 13.85
N ARG A 27 5.84 -1.72 13.96
CA ARG A 27 6.47 -2.89 13.35
C ARG A 27 5.54 -3.52 12.34
N VAL A 28 6.10 -4.08 11.28
CA VAL A 28 5.36 -4.81 10.24
C VAL A 28 5.90 -6.25 10.12
N PRO A 29 5.06 -7.22 9.71
CA PRO A 29 5.52 -8.59 9.48
C PRO A 29 6.61 -8.67 8.42
N TYR A 30 7.50 -9.66 8.55
CA TYR A 30 8.52 -9.92 7.56
C TYR A 30 7.89 -10.48 6.27
N LYS A 31 8.11 -9.79 5.14
CA LYS A 31 7.48 -10.12 3.84
C LYS A 31 8.36 -10.95 2.91
N GLY A 32 9.55 -11.39 3.35
CA GLY A 32 10.47 -12.14 2.50
C GLY A 32 11.28 -11.26 1.54
N SER A 33 11.59 -11.80 0.36
CA SER A 33 12.35 -11.09 -0.68
C SER A 33 11.53 -9.97 -1.32
N VAL A 34 12.16 -8.80 -1.49
CA VAL A 34 11.55 -7.65 -2.17
C VAL A 34 11.09 -7.99 -3.60
N VAL A 35 11.82 -8.86 -4.30
CA VAL A 35 11.47 -9.29 -5.67
C VAL A 35 10.09 -9.92 -5.71
N LYS A 36 9.78 -10.80 -4.75
CA LYS A 36 8.47 -11.47 -4.66
C LYS A 36 7.34 -10.48 -4.39
N VAL A 37 7.58 -9.48 -3.54
CA VAL A 37 6.59 -8.43 -3.26
C VAL A 37 6.30 -7.62 -4.52
N ILE A 38 7.33 -7.20 -5.24
CA ILE A 38 7.19 -6.44 -6.49
C ILE A 38 6.45 -7.26 -7.55
N GLU A 39 6.76 -8.54 -7.71
CA GLU A 39 6.06 -9.44 -8.64
C GLU A 39 4.56 -9.52 -8.37
N GLN A 40 4.15 -9.64 -7.10
CA GLN A 40 2.73 -9.65 -6.72
C GLN A 40 2.04 -8.31 -7.03
N LEU A 41 2.70 -7.19 -6.72
CA LEU A 41 2.17 -5.85 -7.00
C LEU A 41 2.00 -5.60 -8.51
N ILE A 42 3.01 -5.96 -9.30
CA ILE A 42 2.95 -5.87 -10.77
C ILE A 42 1.87 -6.83 -11.32
N GLY A 43 1.72 -8.02 -10.73
CA GLY A 43 0.67 -8.97 -11.09
C GLY A 43 -0.73 -8.37 -10.93
N GLY A 44 -1.00 -7.71 -9.81
CA GLY A 44 -2.26 -7.00 -9.56
C GLY A 44 -2.51 -5.86 -10.55
N LEU A 45 -1.48 -5.04 -10.81
CA LEU A 45 -1.57 -3.95 -11.79
C LEU A 45 -1.89 -4.48 -13.19
N ARG A 46 -1.18 -5.51 -13.65
CA ARG A 46 -1.41 -6.13 -14.98
C ARG A 46 -2.80 -6.75 -15.09
N ALA A 47 -3.31 -7.37 -14.03
CA ALA A 47 -4.67 -7.88 -14.00
C ALA A 47 -5.70 -6.75 -14.15
N SER A 48 -5.50 -5.62 -13.45
CA SER A 48 -6.33 -4.42 -13.59
C SER A 48 -6.31 -3.84 -15.00
N MET A 49 -5.12 -3.71 -15.59
CA MET A 49 -4.96 -3.29 -17.00
C MET A 49 -5.70 -4.23 -17.97
N GLY A 50 -5.69 -5.54 -17.67
CA GLY A 50 -6.45 -6.56 -18.41
C GLY A 50 -7.97 -6.34 -18.33
N TYR A 51 -8.53 -6.07 -17.15
CA TYR A 51 -9.95 -5.76 -16.98
C TYR A 51 -10.37 -4.50 -17.75
N LEU A 52 -9.51 -3.48 -17.79
CA LEU A 52 -9.75 -2.24 -18.52
C LEU A 52 -9.41 -2.33 -20.01
N GLY A 53 -8.82 -3.44 -20.47
CA GLY A 53 -8.36 -3.61 -21.84
C GLY A 53 -7.32 -2.58 -22.26
N CYS A 54 -6.41 -2.19 -21.34
CA CYS A 54 -5.35 -1.22 -21.56
C CYS A 54 -4.01 -1.94 -21.77
N ARG A 55 -3.26 -1.53 -22.80
CA ARG A 55 -1.96 -2.11 -23.17
C ARG A 55 -0.78 -1.39 -22.52
N THR A 56 -0.96 -0.11 -22.18
CA THR A 56 0.05 0.75 -21.57
C THR A 56 -0.48 1.45 -20.33
N ILE A 57 0.41 2.03 -19.53
CA ILE A 57 0.04 2.81 -18.34
C ILE A 57 -0.64 4.11 -18.75
N GLU A 58 -0.19 4.71 -19.85
CA GLU A 58 -0.80 5.90 -20.44
C GLU A 58 -2.26 5.62 -20.83
N GLU A 59 -2.53 4.51 -21.51
CA GLU A 59 -3.91 4.10 -21.84
C GLU A 59 -4.78 3.91 -20.58
N MET A 60 -4.21 3.33 -19.53
CA MET A 60 -4.93 3.16 -18.26
C MET A 60 -5.27 4.50 -17.61
N HIS A 61 -4.34 5.46 -17.61
CA HIS A 61 -4.60 6.81 -17.07
C HIS A 61 -5.67 7.56 -17.87
N GLU A 62 -5.73 7.37 -19.19
CA GLU A 62 -6.70 8.04 -20.06
C GLU A 62 -8.10 7.41 -20.01
N ARG A 63 -8.18 6.08 -19.82
CA ARG A 63 -9.42 5.31 -19.99
C ARG A 63 -10.04 4.81 -18.69
N ALA A 64 -9.31 4.82 -17.57
CA ALA A 64 -9.84 4.31 -16.31
C ALA A 64 -11.01 5.18 -15.82
N GLU A 65 -12.16 4.55 -15.63
CA GLU A 65 -13.32 5.16 -14.99
C GLU A 65 -13.47 4.62 -13.57
N PHE A 66 -13.80 5.50 -12.64
CA PHE A 66 -13.97 5.16 -11.24
C PHE A 66 -15.43 5.34 -10.83
N VAL A 67 -15.88 4.47 -9.94
CA VAL A 67 -17.20 4.57 -9.32
C VAL A 67 -17.02 4.77 -7.81
N GLN A 68 -17.87 5.62 -7.24
CA GLN A 68 -17.92 5.76 -5.79
C GLN A 68 -18.71 4.61 -5.19
N ILE A 69 -18.11 3.94 -4.20
CA ILE A 69 -18.76 2.86 -3.45
C ILE A 69 -19.01 3.28 -2.00
N THR A 70 -19.97 2.62 -1.37
CA THR A 70 -20.28 2.81 0.05
C THR A 70 -19.35 1.95 0.92
N ALA A 71 -19.35 2.17 2.24
CA ALA A 71 -18.64 1.29 3.18
C ALA A 71 -19.09 -0.18 3.09
N ALA A 72 -20.36 -0.43 2.75
CA ALA A 72 -20.85 -1.78 2.49
C ALA A 72 -20.20 -2.39 1.24
N GLY A 73 -20.03 -1.60 0.17
CA GLY A 73 -19.31 -2.04 -1.04
C GLY A 73 -17.83 -2.35 -0.78
N VAL A 74 -17.19 -1.62 0.15
CA VAL A 74 -15.81 -1.94 0.56
C VAL A 74 -15.74 -3.29 1.27
N ARG A 75 -16.68 -3.58 2.17
CA ARG A 75 -16.77 -4.89 2.85
C ARG A 75 -17.05 -6.01 1.84
N GLU A 76 -17.97 -5.78 0.91
CA GLU A 76 -18.29 -6.72 -0.16
C GLU A 76 -17.07 -7.01 -1.06
N SER A 77 -16.21 -6.01 -1.31
CA SER A 77 -14.99 -6.19 -2.11
C SER A 77 -13.93 -7.05 -1.42
N HIS A 78 -13.94 -7.13 -0.08
CA HIS A 78 -13.03 -7.97 0.68
C HIS A 78 -13.57 -9.40 0.79
N VAL A 79 -12.72 -10.35 1.14
CA VAL A 79 -13.18 -11.71 1.46
C VAL A 79 -14.14 -11.62 2.65
N HIS A 80 -15.36 -12.11 2.46
CA HIS A 80 -16.41 -12.11 3.47
C HIS A 80 -17.15 -13.46 3.47
N ASP A 81 -17.76 -13.80 4.61
CA ASP A 81 -18.59 -15.00 4.81
C ASP A 81 -17.90 -16.36 4.55
N VAL A 82 -16.56 -16.39 4.57
CA VAL A 82 -15.75 -17.61 4.44
C VAL A 82 -14.56 -17.61 5.39
N GLN A 83 -14.11 -18.81 5.81
CA GLN A 83 -12.90 -18.96 6.61
C GLN A 83 -11.67 -19.11 5.71
N ILE A 84 -10.71 -18.20 5.82
CA ILE A 84 -9.42 -18.29 5.13
C ILE A 84 -8.58 -19.37 5.82
N VAL A 85 -8.36 -20.49 5.15
CA VAL A 85 -7.55 -21.61 5.67
C VAL A 85 -6.07 -21.51 5.31
N LYS A 86 -5.74 -20.68 4.32
CA LYS A 86 -4.37 -20.44 3.85
C LYS A 86 -4.26 -19.00 3.36
N GLU A 87 -3.26 -18.29 3.84
CA GLU A 87 -2.99 -16.92 3.42
C GLU A 87 -2.53 -16.86 1.96
N ALA A 88 -3.08 -15.89 1.24
CA ALA A 88 -2.66 -15.61 -0.13
C ALA A 88 -1.47 -14.64 -0.12
N PRO A 89 -0.51 -14.80 -1.05
CA PRO A 89 0.72 -14.00 -1.06
C PRO A 89 0.48 -12.50 -1.28
N ASN A 90 -0.68 -12.12 -1.80
CA ASN A 90 -1.07 -10.76 -2.16
C ASN A 90 -2.29 -10.24 -1.38
N TYR A 91 -2.82 -11.00 -0.41
CA TYR A 91 -4.04 -10.61 0.32
C TYR A 91 -3.93 -10.96 1.80
N HIS A 92 -3.94 -9.93 2.63
CA HIS A 92 -3.94 -10.01 4.09
C HIS A 92 -5.07 -9.11 4.58
N ILE A 93 -5.91 -9.63 5.46
CA ILE A 93 -6.90 -8.84 6.17
C ILE A 93 -6.24 -8.49 7.51
N ASP A 94 -5.99 -7.20 7.72
CA ASP A 94 -5.62 -6.68 9.05
C ASP A 94 -6.87 -6.55 9.95
#